data_AF-A0A6H1A242-F1
#
_entry.id   AF-A0A6H1A242-F1
#
_cell.length_a   1.000
_cell.length_b   1.000
_cell.length_c   1.000
_cell.angle_alpha   90.00
_cell.angle_beta   90.00
_cell.angle_gamma   90.00
#
_symmetry.space_group_name_H-M   'P 1'
#
loop_
_entity.id
_entity.type
_entity.pdbx_description
1 polymer ?
#
loop_
_entity_poly.entity_id
_entity_poly.type
_entity_poly.pdbx_seq_one_letter_code
_entity_poly.pdbx_strand_id
1 'polypeptide(L)'
;MGFEVVVADINAAATKLREAARGVKDADPSADIDDIATALPGSRSGPKATALGTAWKSRFKKWHDDAVAEAREQEKSADSYDASDYASDLRIRQHGLYHRRGIE
;
A
#
# COMPACT_ATOMS: atom_id res chain seq x y z
N MET A 1 22.18 -11.90 2.51
CA MET A 1 21.80 -11.63 1.10
C MET A 1 20.35 -11.98 0.78
N GLY A 2 19.75 -13.07 1.26
CA GLY A 2 18.34 -13.39 0.91
C GLY A 2 17.29 -12.41 1.47
N PHE A 3 17.40 -11.99 2.73
CA PHE A 3 16.40 -11.11 3.37
C PHE A 3 16.48 -9.64 2.91
N GLU A 4 17.67 -9.11 2.70
CA GLU A 4 17.88 -7.75 2.19
C GLU A 4 17.25 -7.54 0.80
N VAL A 5 17.34 -8.53 -0.08
CA VAL A 5 16.68 -8.51 -1.40
C VAL A 5 15.15 -8.53 -1.24
N VAL A 6 14.64 -9.36 -0.33
CA VAL A 6 13.19 -9.44 -0.04
C VAL A 6 12.67 -8.10 0.53
N VAL A 7 13.41 -7.44 1.42
CA VAL A 7 13.05 -6.12 1.95
C VAL A 7 13.02 -5.05 0.85
N ALA A 8 14.01 -5.06 -0.06
CA ALA A 8 14.03 -4.15 -1.20
C ALA A 8 12.82 -4.36 -2.12
N ASP A 9 12.45 -5.62 -2.41
CA ASP A 9 11.30 -5.97 -3.23
C ASP A 9 9.97 -5.57 -2.58
N ILE A 10 9.83 -5.77 -1.26
CA ILE A 10 8.66 -5.34 -0.48
C ILE A 10 8.51 -3.82 -0.52
N ASN A 11 9.60 -3.07 -0.33
CA ASN A 11 9.57 -1.60 -0.39
C ASN A 11 9.23 -1.07 -1.80
N ALA A 12 9.73 -1.75 -2.84
CA ALA A 12 9.38 -1.43 -4.22
C ALA A 12 7.88 -1.68 -4.51
N ALA A 13 7.33 -2.78 -3.99
CA ALA A 13 5.91 -3.09 -4.10
C ALA A 13 5.03 -2.06 -3.35
N ALA A 14 5.41 -1.68 -2.14
CA ALA A 14 4.72 -0.63 -1.37
C ALA A 14 4.73 0.71 -2.09
N THR A 15 5.83 1.05 -2.76
CA THR A 15 5.94 2.27 -3.59
C THR A 15 4.95 2.23 -4.76
N LYS A 16 4.90 1.13 -5.52
CA LYS A 16 3.96 0.97 -6.64
C LYS A 16 2.50 1.04 -6.20
N LEU A 17 2.17 0.48 -5.02
CA LEU A 17 0.83 0.58 -4.46
C LEU A 17 0.43 2.03 -4.15
N ARG A 18 1.37 2.84 -3.66
CA ARG A 18 1.13 4.28 -3.43
C ARG A 18 0.95 5.06 -4.73
N GLU A 19 1.72 4.73 -5.76
CA GLU A 19 1.55 5.32 -7.09
C GLU A 19 0.18 4.97 -7.67
N ALA A 20 -0.26 3.72 -7.55
CA ALA A 20 -1.59 3.30 -7.93
C ALA A 20 -2.67 4.06 -7.13
N ALA A 21 -2.51 4.18 -5.81
CA ALA A 21 -3.44 4.94 -4.97
C ALA A 21 -3.56 6.41 -5.40
N ARG A 22 -2.43 7.06 -5.75
CA ARG A 22 -2.41 8.43 -6.28
C ARG A 22 -3.13 8.50 -7.63
N GLY A 23 -2.80 7.63 -8.58
CA GLY A 23 -3.44 7.62 -9.89
C GLY A 23 -4.97 7.43 -9.82
N VAL A 24 -5.44 6.58 -8.90
CA VAL A 24 -6.88 6.38 -8.65
C VAL A 24 -7.53 7.65 -8.09
N LYS A 25 -6.85 8.35 -7.19
CA LYS A 25 -7.34 9.61 -6.63
C LYS A 25 -7.36 10.74 -7.66
N ASP A 26 -6.31 10.85 -8.47
CA ASP A 26 -6.11 11.93 -9.44
C ASP A 26 -7.03 11.81 -10.65
N ALA A 27 -7.45 10.58 -11.02
CA ALA A 27 -8.38 10.37 -12.11
C ALA A 27 -9.76 11.00 -11.89
N ASP A 28 -10.11 11.36 -10.63
CA ASP A 28 -11.41 11.87 -10.14
C ASP A 28 -12.56 11.90 -11.18
N PRO A 29 -13.03 10.73 -11.63
CA PRO A 29 -14.05 10.60 -12.68
C PRO A 29 -15.44 11.02 -12.20
N SER A 30 -15.53 11.51 -10.96
CA SER A 30 -16.77 11.85 -10.33
C SER A 30 -17.26 13.25 -10.70
N ALA A 31 -16.35 14.13 -11.11
CA ALA A 31 -16.66 15.43 -11.69
C ALA A 31 -17.52 15.29 -12.96
N ASP A 32 -17.11 14.44 -13.89
CA ASP A 32 -17.83 14.23 -15.16
C ASP A 32 -19.22 13.62 -14.96
N ILE A 33 -19.41 12.79 -13.92
CA ILE A 33 -20.71 12.15 -13.63
C ILE A 33 -21.68 13.14 -12.98
N ASP A 34 -21.19 14.03 -12.13
CA ASP A 34 -22.00 15.09 -11.52
C ASP A 34 -22.52 16.08 -12.59
N ASP A 35 -21.72 16.36 -13.63
CA ASP A 35 -22.12 17.17 -14.78
C ASP A 35 -23.26 16.52 -15.58
N ILE A 36 -23.24 15.19 -15.76
CA ILE A 36 -24.32 14.45 -16.44
C ILE A 36 -25.64 14.55 -15.66
N ALA A 37 -25.58 14.44 -14.33
CA ALA A 37 -26.78 14.57 -13.50
C ALA A 37 -27.38 15.99 -13.59
N THR A 38 -26.51 17.00 -13.63
CA THR A 38 -26.89 18.42 -13.75
C THR A 38 -27.45 18.76 -15.14
N ALA A 39 -26.97 18.09 -16.19
CA ALA A 39 -27.45 18.25 -17.56
C ALA A 39 -28.81 17.58 -17.83
N LEU A 40 -29.30 16.71 -16.93
CA LEU A 40 -30.51 15.91 -17.12
C LEU A 40 -31.62 16.17 -16.07
N PRO A 41 -31.98 17.44 -15.77
CA PRO A 41 -32.97 17.75 -14.75
C PRO A 41 -34.37 17.25 -15.18
N GLY A 42 -35.07 16.58 -14.26
CA GLY A 42 -36.42 16.04 -14.50
C GLY A 42 -36.48 14.76 -15.34
N SER A 43 -35.34 14.26 -15.83
CA SER A 43 -35.30 12.98 -16.54
C SER A 43 -35.35 11.80 -15.58
N ARG A 44 -35.86 10.65 -16.06
CA ARG A 44 -35.77 9.37 -15.33
C ARG A 44 -34.32 8.91 -15.07
N SER A 45 -33.38 9.42 -15.86
CA SER A 45 -31.96 9.05 -15.81
C SER A 45 -31.16 9.87 -14.80
N GLY A 46 -31.61 11.07 -14.43
CA GLY A 46 -30.91 11.96 -13.49
C GLY A 46 -30.59 11.28 -12.14
N PRO A 47 -31.57 10.70 -11.44
CA PRO A 47 -31.30 9.97 -10.19
C PRO A 47 -30.37 8.77 -10.36
N LYS A 48 -30.36 8.13 -11.54
CA LYS A 48 -29.46 7.01 -11.86
C LYS A 48 -28.03 7.51 -12.08
N ALA A 49 -27.84 8.65 -12.72
CA ALA A 49 -26.54 9.31 -12.86
C ALA A 49 -25.96 9.70 -11.49
N THR A 50 -26.77 10.29 -10.60
CA THR A 50 -26.35 10.60 -9.22
C THR A 50 -25.97 9.34 -8.42
N ALA A 51 -26.77 8.27 -8.53
CA ALA A 51 -26.46 7.00 -7.87
C ALA A 51 -25.15 6.39 -8.40
N LEU A 52 -24.92 6.46 -9.71
CA LEU A 52 -23.68 6.03 -10.34
C LEU A 52 -22.49 6.85 -9.81
N GLY A 53 -22.58 8.18 -9.80
CA GLY A 53 -21.52 9.06 -9.29
C GLY A 53 -21.17 8.75 -7.83
N THR A 54 -22.18 8.53 -7.00
CA THR A 54 -22.00 8.16 -5.59
C THR A 54 -21.32 6.80 -5.44
N ALA A 55 -21.78 5.77 -6.16
CA ALA A 55 -21.20 4.44 -6.12
C ALA A 55 -19.74 4.46 -6.62
N TRP A 56 -19.48 5.25 -7.65
CA TRP A 56 -18.16 5.41 -8.25
C TRP A 56 -17.18 6.10 -7.29
N LYS A 57 -17.57 7.24 -6.69
CA LYS A 57 -16.80 7.93 -5.63
C LYS A 57 -16.43 6.98 -4.50
N SER A 58 -17.41 6.21 -4.02
CA SER A 58 -17.23 5.23 -2.94
C SER A 58 -16.23 4.13 -3.33
N ARG A 59 -16.35 3.58 -4.55
CA ARG A 59 -15.48 2.50 -5.04
C ARG A 59 -14.03 2.96 -5.18
N PHE A 60 -13.80 4.16 -5.73
CA PHE A 60 -12.47 4.73 -5.92
C PHE A 60 -11.81 5.11 -4.60
N LYS A 61 -12.58 5.71 -3.68
CA LYS A 61 -12.11 5.97 -2.32
C LYS A 61 -11.67 4.68 -1.65
N LYS A 62 -12.50 3.63 -1.70
CA LYS A 62 -12.17 2.33 -1.11
C LYS A 62 -10.90 1.74 -1.72
N TRP A 63 -10.75 1.79 -3.04
CA TRP A 63 -9.55 1.28 -3.69
C TRP A 63 -8.29 2.05 -3.25
N HIS A 64 -8.34 3.38 -3.20
CA HIS A 64 -7.25 4.18 -2.64
C HIS A 64 -6.90 3.73 -1.21
N ASP A 65 -7.91 3.61 -0.34
CA ASP A 65 -7.70 3.26 1.06
C ASP A 65 -7.10 1.85 1.21
N ASP A 66 -7.59 0.87 0.43
CA ASP A 66 -7.09 -0.50 0.41
C ASP A 66 -5.63 -0.55 -0.06
N ALA A 67 -5.26 0.20 -1.11
CA ALA A 67 -3.90 0.26 -1.62
C ALA A 67 -2.92 0.92 -0.63
N VAL A 68 -3.37 1.99 0.07
CA VAL A 68 -2.58 2.63 1.14
C VAL A 68 -2.41 1.69 2.33
N ALA A 69 -3.45 0.94 2.71
CA ALA A 69 -3.38 -0.03 3.80
C ALA A 69 -2.38 -1.15 3.48
N GLU A 70 -2.47 -1.73 2.27
CA GLU A 70 -1.55 -2.78 1.82
C GLU A 70 -0.09 -2.30 1.79
N ALA A 71 0.15 -1.08 1.29
CA ALA A 71 1.50 -0.50 1.30
C ALA A 71 2.07 -0.38 2.73
N ARG A 72 1.24 -0.04 3.72
CA ARG A 72 1.66 0.05 5.13
C ARG A 72 1.96 -1.33 5.73
N GLU A 73 1.19 -2.35 5.40
CA GLU A 73 1.45 -3.71 5.89
C GLU A 73 2.73 -4.27 5.28
N GLN A 74 3.02 -3.94 4.02
CA GLN A 74 4.29 -4.28 3.38
C GLN A 74 5.48 -3.61 4.08
N GLU A 75 5.41 -2.32 4.40
CA GLU A 75 6.46 -1.63 5.16
C GLU A 75 6.69 -2.24 6.55
N LYS A 76 5.62 -2.55 7.28
CA LYS A 76 5.74 -3.24 8.58
C LYS A 76 6.39 -4.62 8.45
N SER A 77 6.10 -5.33 7.36
CA SER A 77 6.72 -6.61 7.07
C SER A 77 8.22 -6.45 6.80
N ALA A 78 8.62 -5.44 6.02
CA ALA A 78 10.01 -5.09 5.80
C ALA A 78 10.74 -4.76 7.11
N ASP A 79 10.17 -3.89 7.94
CA ASP A 79 10.74 -3.53 9.26
C ASP A 79 10.95 -4.77 10.16
N SER A 80 10.02 -5.73 10.09
CA SER A 80 10.11 -6.98 10.86
C SER A 80 11.23 -7.89 10.37
N TYR A 81 11.51 -7.90 9.06
CA TYR A 81 12.65 -8.62 8.49
C TYR A 81 13.97 -7.98 8.93
N ASP A 82 14.09 -6.66 8.87
CA ASP A 82 15.30 -5.94 9.30
C ASP A 82 15.61 -6.15 10.78
N ALA A 83 14.59 -6.09 11.65
CA ALA A 83 14.74 -6.37 13.07
C ALA A 83 15.19 -7.82 13.35
N SER A 84 14.66 -8.77 12.57
CA SER A 84 15.02 -10.19 12.68
C SER A 84 16.45 -10.45 12.22
N ASP A 85 16.89 -9.79 11.14
CA ASP A 85 18.25 -9.91 10.62
C ASP A 85 19.25 -9.33 11.62
N TYR A 86 18.99 -8.12 12.15
CA TYR A 86 19.82 -7.50 13.20
C TYR A 86 19.97 -8.41 14.44
N ALA A 87 18.89 -9.03 14.89
CA ALA A 87 18.91 -9.95 16.03
C ALA A 87 19.70 -11.24 15.73
N SER A 88 19.60 -11.76 14.51
CA SER A 88 20.37 -12.93 14.05
C SER A 88 21.87 -12.62 14.01
N ASP A 89 22.22 -11.47 13.45
CA ASP A 89 23.58 -10.98 13.33
C ASP A 89 24.27 -10.81 14.68
N LEU A 90 23.53 -10.25 15.66
CA LEU A 90 23.98 -10.14 17.05
C LEU A 90 24.26 -11.50 17.68
N ARG A 91 23.36 -12.49 17.50
CA ARG A 91 23.58 -13.85 18.02
C ARG A 91 24.82 -14.52 17.40
N ILE A 92 25.01 -14.38 16.09
CA ILE A 92 26.17 -14.95 15.40
C ILE A 92 27.47 -14.33 15.94
N ARG A 93 27.53 -13.01 16.07
CA ARG A 93 28.70 -12.32 16.66
C ARG A 93 28.95 -12.76 18.10
N GLN A 94 27.89 -12.84 18.91
CA GLN A 94 28.00 -13.26 20.30
C GLN A 94 28.51 -14.71 20.42
N HIS A 95 27.98 -15.64 19.63
CA HIS A 95 28.41 -17.05 19.62
C HIS A 95 29.85 -17.22 19.09
N GLY A 96 30.25 -16.46 18.05
CA GLY A 96 31.62 -16.44 17.54
C GLY A 96 32.64 -15.92 18.56
N LEU A 97 32.24 -14.96 19.41
CA LEU A 97 33.07 -14.46 20.51
C LEU A 97 33.23 -15.50 21.63
N TYR A 98 32.21 -16.32 21.93
CA TYR A 98 32.33 -17.41 22.91
C TYR A 98 33.25 -18.54 22.42
N HIS A 99 33.18 -18.92 21.14
CA HIS A 99 34.07 -19.93 20.57
C HIS A 99 35.54 -19.50 20.57
N ARG A 100 35.84 -18.21 20.35
CA ARG A 100 37.22 -17.69 20.36
C ARG A 100 37.81 -17.60 21.78
N ARG A 101 36.97 -17.49 22.82
CA ARG A 101 37.39 -17.35 24.23
C ARG A 101 37.45 -18.66 25.01
N GLY A 102 36.97 -19.77 24.42
CA GLY A 102 37.00 -21.12 25.01
C GLY A 102 38.17 -21.99 24.55
N ILE A 103 39.15 -21.41 23.84
CA ILE A 103 40.39 -22.06 23.42
C ILE A 103 41.56 -21.33 24.08
N GLU A 104 41.60 -21.33 25.42
CA GLU A 104 42.78 -21.05 26.24
C GLU A 104 42.78 -21.97 27.46
#